data_AF-A0A2S5R5V4-F1
#
_entry.id   AF-A0A2S5R5V4-F1
#
_cell.length_a   1.000
_cell.length_b   1.000
_cell.length_c   1.000
_cell.angle_alpha   90.00
_cell.angle_beta   90.00
_cell.angle_gamma   90.00
#
_symmetry.space_group_name_H-M   'P 1'
#
loop_
_entity.id
_entity.type
_entity.pdbx_description
1 polymer ?
#
loop_
_entity_poly.entity_id
_entity_poly.type
_entity_poly.pdbx_seq_one_letter_code
_entity_poly.pdbx_strand_id
1 'polypeptide(L)'
;MHKNIKFMLWVLVGLLGTFALSTIALNRGESINALWLITAAMCIYAIAYRFYAAWIAAKVLAIDETRATPAERLDNGRDYMPTNKWVVFGHHFAAIAGPGPLVGPTLAAQFGYLPGTLWILIGAVLGGAVQDMVTLFFSTRRNGRSLGQMARDEIGVIGGTAALIGTFLIMIILIAVLGLVVVNAMKHSPWATSTVAATIP
;
A
#
# COMPACT_ATOMS: atom_id res chain seq x y z
N MET A 1 19.71 34.21 3.71
CA MET A 1 18.32 34.43 4.18
C MET A 1 17.42 34.37 2.94
N HIS A 2 16.48 33.44 2.69
CA HIS A 2 15.43 32.96 3.59
C HIS A 2 14.59 31.82 2.95
N LYS A 3 15.21 30.79 2.33
CA LYS A 3 14.47 29.62 1.80
C LYS A 3 13.60 28.97 2.90
N ASN A 4 14.11 28.93 4.13
CA ASN A 4 13.39 28.44 5.30
C ASN A 4 12.25 29.36 5.74
N ILE A 5 12.35 30.69 5.57
CA ILE A 5 11.24 31.60 5.90
C ILE A 5 10.14 31.50 4.85
N LYS A 6 10.46 31.43 3.55
CA LYS A 6 9.43 31.20 2.52
C LYS A 6 8.67 29.90 2.79
N PHE A 7 9.39 28.83 3.15
CA PHE A 7 8.79 27.55 3.54
C PHE A 7 7.88 27.71 4.77
N MET A 8 8.36 28.36 5.83
CA MET A 8 7.58 28.60 7.05
C MET A 8 6.33 29.44 6.79
N LEU A 9 6.40 30.43 5.89
CA LEU A 9 5.29 31.29 5.51
C LEU A 9 4.21 30.51 4.74
N TRP A 10 4.61 29.62 3.82
CA TRP A 10 3.68 28.74 3.10
C TRP A 10 3.03 27.69 4.02
N VAL A 11 3.77 27.17 5.00
CA VAL A 11 3.20 26.28 6.03
C VAL A 11 2.17 27.03 6.88
N LEU A 12 2.45 28.28 7.25
CA LEU A 12 1.55 29.11 8.06
C LEU A 12 0.28 29.48 7.30
N VAL A 13 0.38 29.81 6.01
CA VAL A 13 -0.79 30.03 5.12
C VAL A 13 -1.60 28.75 4.96
N GLY A 14 -0.94 27.60 4.79
CA GLY A 14 -1.60 26.30 4.71
C GLY A 14 -2.37 25.97 5.99
N LEU A 15 -1.77 26.18 7.16
CA LEU A 15 -2.40 25.98 8.47
C LEU A 15 -3.56 26.94 8.73
N LEU A 16 -3.42 28.22 8.36
CA LEU A 16 -4.51 29.19 8.45
C LEU A 16 -5.66 28.83 7.50
N GLY A 17 -5.35 28.35 6.29
CA GLY A 17 -6.35 27.91 5.32
C GLY A 17 -7.10 26.67 5.78
N THR A 18 -6.40 25.65 6.29
CA THR A 18 -7.07 24.46 6.86
C THR A 18 -7.85 24.80 8.12
N PHE A 19 -7.35 25.67 8.99
CA PHE A 19 -8.07 26.12 10.18
C PHE A 19 -9.35 26.91 9.83
N ALA A 20 -9.27 27.82 8.84
CA ALA A 20 -10.43 28.56 8.35
C ALA A 20 -11.49 27.64 7.71
N LEU A 21 -11.06 26.67 6.90
CA LEU A 21 -11.98 25.70 6.29
C LEU A 21 -12.59 24.75 7.33
N SER A 22 -11.80 24.27 8.30
CA SER A 22 -12.28 23.44 9.40
C SER A 22 -13.27 24.18 10.30
N THR A 23 -13.03 25.46 10.60
CA THR A 23 -13.96 26.26 11.41
C THR A 23 -15.26 26.57 10.67
N ILE A 24 -15.23 26.77 9.36
CA ILE A 24 -16.44 26.91 8.53
C ILE A 24 -17.22 25.59 8.49
N ALA A 25 -16.54 24.45 8.30
CA ALA A 25 -17.17 23.14 8.26
C ALA A 25 -17.84 22.76 9.59
N LEU A 26 -17.17 23.02 10.72
CA LEU A 26 -17.70 22.73 12.06
C LEU A 26 -18.87 23.65 12.44
N ASN A 27 -18.84 24.92 12.05
CA ASN A 27 -19.92 25.87 12.36
C ASN A 27 -21.16 25.72 11.45
N ARG A 28 -21.02 25.17 10.24
CA ARG A 28 -22.14 24.93 9.33
C ARG A 28 -22.88 23.61 9.59
N GLY A 29 -22.39 22.79 10.52
CA GLY A 29 -22.98 21.48 10.81
C GLY A 29 -22.97 20.54 9.60
N GLU A 30 -22.05 20.72 8.65
CA GLU A 30 -21.96 19.83 7.49
C GLU A 30 -21.60 18.41 7.94
N SER A 31 -22.35 17.43 7.42
CA SER A 31 -22.01 16.03 7.61
C SER A 31 -20.71 15.71 6.87
N ILE A 32 -19.88 14.84 7.46
CA ILE A 32 -18.62 14.41 6.86
C ILE A 32 -18.94 13.67 5.54
N ASN A 33 -18.75 14.36 4.42
CA ASN A 33 -18.92 13.79 3.09
C ASN A 33 -17.68 12.96 2.71
N ALA A 34 -17.88 11.86 1.98
CA ALA A 34 -16.83 11.04 1.41
C ALA A 34 -15.81 11.87 0.60
N LEU A 35 -16.27 12.93 -0.08
CA LEU A 35 -15.39 13.81 -0.84
C LEU A 35 -14.32 14.46 0.06
N TRP A 36 -14.71 14.95 1.25
CA TRP A 36 -13.78 15.57 2.19
C TRP A 36 -12.71 14.59 2.67
N LEU A 37 -13.09 13.33 2.92
CA LEU A 37 -12.16 12.29 3.34
C LEU A 37 -11.19 11.88 2.23
N ILE A 38 -11.69 11.75 1.00
CA ILE A 38 -10.84 11.44 -0.16
C ILE A 38 -9.83 12.57 -0.39
N THR A 39 -10.27 13.83 -0.34
CA THR A 39 -9.39 14.98 -0.49
C THR A 39 -8.35 15.02 0.63
N ALA A 40 -8.76 14.83 1.89
CA ALA A 40 -7.83 14.78 3.02
C ALA A 40 -6.80 13.65 2.88
N ALA A 41 -7.25 12.45 2.47
CA ALA A 41 -6.38 11.31 2.22
C ALA A 41 -5.34 11.61 1.13
N MET A 42 -5.77 12.19 0.01
CA MET A 42 -4.89 12.57 -1.10
C MET A 42 -3.84 13.58 -0.66
N CYS A 43 -4.22 14.59 0.13
CA CYS A 43 -3.28 15.56 0.70
C CYS A 43 -2.25 14.91 1.61
N ILE A 44 -2.69 14.05 2.54
CA ILE A 44 -1.80 13.33 3.47
C ILE A 44 -0.82 12.44 2.71
N TYR A 45 -1.30 11.65 1.73
CA TYR A 45 -0.46 10.77 0.94
C TYR A 45 0.50 11.54 0.03
N ALA A 46 0.10 12.68 -0.53
CA ALA A 46 1.01 13.53 -1.30
C ALA A 46 2.15 14.10 -0.44
N ILE A 47 1.84 14.57 0.77
CA ILE A 47 2.84 15.06 1.74
C ILE A 47 3.77 13.91 2.17
N ALA A 48 3.20 12.77 2.53
CA ALA A 48 3.96 11.58 2.91
C ALA A 48 4.90 11.11 1.79
N TYR A 49 4.40 11.03 0.55
CA TYR A 49 5.21 10.67 -0.61
C TYR A 49 6.36 11.67 -0.82
N ARG A 50 6.11 12.97 -0.67
CA ARG A 50 7.13 13.99 -0.94
C ARG A 50 8.24 14.05 0.10
N PHE A 51 7.89 13.96 1.39
CA PHE A 51 8.82 14.18 2.50
C PHE A 51 9.26 12.87 3.14
N TYR A 52 8.31 12.01 3.49
CA TYR A 52 8.59 10.79 4.22
C TYR A 52 9.24 9.73 3.32
N ALA A 53 8.67 9.46 2.15
CA ALA A 53 9.28 8.49 1.23
C ALA A 53 10.66 8.95 0.74
N ALA A 54 10.85 10.24 0.48
CA ALA A 54 12.17 10.81 0.14
C ALA A 54 13.19 10.66 1.28
N TRP A 55 12.77 10.87 2.54
CA TRP A 55 13.63 10.65 3.70
C TRP A 55 14.03 9.18 3.84
N ILE A 56 13.08 8.24 3.70
CA ILE A 56 13.39 6.81 3.77
C ILE A 56 14.33 6.41 2.63
N ALA A 57 14.06 6.84 1.40
CA ALA A 57 14.90 6.55 0.23
C ALA A 57 16.33 7.06 0.40
N ALA A 58 16.51 8.28 0.89
CA ALA A 58 17.83 8.92 1.00
C ALA A 58 18.63 8.52 2.25
N LYS A 59 17.96 8.35 3.41
CA LYS A 59 18.64 8.13 4.70
C LYS A 59 18.57 6.70 5.20
N VAL A 60 17.48 5.97 4.95
CA VAL A 60 17.29 4.61 5.46
C VAL A 60 17.75 3.57 4.45
N LEU A 61 17.24 3.66 3.23
CA LEU A 61 17.55 2.71 2.15
C LEU A 61 18.80 3.09 1.35
N ALA A 62 19.20 4.36 1.41
CA ALA A 62 20.34 4.92 0.66
C ALA A 62 20.35 4.43 -0.80
N ILE A 63 19.25 4.69 -1.51
CA ILE A 63 19.06 4.22 -2.89
C ILE A 63 20.14 4.86 -3.77
N ASP A 64 20.81 4.02 -4.55
CA ASP A 64 21.87 4.40 -5.48
C ASP A 64 21.34 4.22 -6.90
N GLU A 65 21.21 5.33 -7.62
CA GLU A 65 20.71 5.39 -8.99
C GLU A 65 21.73 4.83 -10.00
N THR A 66 23.01 4.72 -9.65
CA THR A 66 24.05 4.23 -10.58
C THR A 66 24.05 2.71 -10.72
N ARG A 67 23.27 2.01 -9.89
CA ARG A 67 23.28 0.55 -9.81
C ARG A 67 22.16 -0.06 -10.66
N ALA A 68 22.55 -0.77 -11.71
CA ALA A 68 21.63 -1.50 -12.56
C ALA A 68 20.78 -2.51 -11.77
N THR A 69 19.50 -2.61 -12.13
CA THR A 69 18.57 -3.56 -11.51
C THR A 69 18.86 -5.00 -11.95
N PRO A 70 18.39 -6.03 -11.22
CA PRO A 70 18.54 -7.42 -11.65
C PRO A 70 17.97 -7.68 -13.04
N ALA A 71 16.90 -6.95 -13.42
CA ALA A 71 16.29 -7.05 -14.74
C ALA A 71 17.24 -6.68 -15.88
N GLU A 72 18.14 -5.71 -15.67
CA GLU A 72 19.14 -5.30 -16.66
C GLU A 72 20.43 -6.13 -16.55
N ARG A 73 20.83 -6.51 -15.33
CA ARG A 73 22.08 -7.23 -15.08
C ARG A 73 22.03 -8.72 -15.45
N LEU A 74 20.89 -9.36 -15.26
CA LEU A 74 20.68 -10.80 -15.44
C LEU A 74 19.71 -11.09 -16.60
N ASP A 75 19.55 -10.15 -17.54
CA ASP A 75 18.59 -10.23 -18.63
C ASP A 75 18.71 -11.56 -19.39
N ASN A 76 17.66 -12.37 -19.28
CA ASN A 76 17.58 -13.71 -19.86
C ASN A 76 16.32 -13.89 -20.71
N GLY A 77 15.51 -12.85 -20.90
CA GLY A 77 14.26 -12.87 -21.68
C GLY A 77 13.16 -13.78 -21.12
N ARG A 78 13.33 -14.33 -19.90
CA ARG A 78 12.33 -15.21 -19.24
C ARG A 78 12.04 -14.76 -17.82
N ASP A 79 13.02 -14.90 -16.91
CA ASP A 79 12.89 -14.56 -15.49
C ASP A 79 13.28 -13.10 -15.20
N TYR A 80 14.23 -12.57 -15.97
CA TYR A 80 14.71 -11.19 -15.89
C TYR A 80 14.60 -10.58 -17.27
N MET A 81 13.77 -9.55 -17.39
CA MET A 81 13.62 -8.78 -18.61
C MET A 81 13.28 -7.32 -18.25
N PRO A 82 13.99 -6.34 -18.82
CA PRO A 82 13.64 -4.94 -18.65
C PRO A 82 12.21 -4.68 -19.14
N THR A 83 11.33 -4.28 -18.23
CA THR A 83 9.91 -4.06 -18.51
C THR A 83 9.55 -2.60 -18.22
N ASN A 84 8.58 -2.06 -18.95
CA ASN A 84 8.11 -0.70 -18.73
C ASN A 84 7.59 -0.54 -17.29
N LYS A 85 8.07 0.51 -16.59
CA LYS A 85 7.69 0.84 -15.21
C LYS A 85 6.18 0.91 -14.97
N TRP A 86 5.40 1.35 -15.95
CA TRP A 86 3.94 1.46 -15.83
C TRP A 86 3.27 0.09 -15.80
N VAL A 87 3.81 -0.88 -16.55
CA VAL A 87 3.31 -2.26 -16.55
C VAL A 87 3.64 -2.94 -15.23
N VAL A 88 4.87 -2.78 -14.74
CA VAL A 88 5.29 -3.32 -13.43
C VAL A 88 4.47 -2.70 -12.30
N PHE A 89 4.22 -1.39 -12.36
CA PHE A 89 3.35 -0.70 -11.41
C PHE A 89 1.92 -1.27 -11.46
N GLY A 90 1.36 -1.50 -12.65
CA GLY A 90 0.03 -2.09 -12.80
C GLY A 90 -0.08 -3.48 -12.17
N HIS A 91 0.93 -4.34 -12.37
CA HIS A 91 0.97 -5.67 -11.74
C HIS A 91 1.06 -5.58 -10.22
N HIS A 92 1.93 -4.72 -9.71
CA HIS A 92 2.08 -4.51 -8.26
C HIS A 92 0.80 -3.91 -7.64
N PHE A 93 0.18 -2.96 -8.32
CA PHE A 93 -1.08 -2.36 -7.90
C PHE A 93 -2.20 -3.40 -7.88
N ALA A 94 -2.34 -4.20 -8.94
CA ALA A 94 -3.34 -5.27 -9.01
C ALA A 94 -3.15 -6.32 -7.90
N ALA A 95 -1.89 -6.66 -7.56
CA ALA A 95 -1.59 -7.60 -6.50
C ALA A 95 -2.00 -7.11 -5.10
N ILE A 96 -1.96 -5.79 -4.85
CA ILE A 96 -2.30 -5.18 -3.56
C ILE A 96 -3.78 -4.76 -3.49
N ALA A 97 -4.38 -4.38 -4.62
CA ALA A 97 -5.75 -3.91 -4.73
C ALA A 97 -6.83 -4.98 -4.49
N GLY A 98 -6.47 -6.11 -3.88
CA GLY A 98 -7.35 -7.23 -3.57
C GLY A 98 -8.41 -6.92 -2.49
N PRO A 99 -8.79 -7.89 -1.64
CA PRO A 99 -9.87 -7.71 -0.67
C PRO A 99 -9.52 -6.74 0.47
N GLY A 100 -8.24 -6.43 0.67
CA GLY A 100 -7.76 -5.56 1.76
C GLY A 100 -8.45 -4.18 1.78
N PRO A 101 -8.43 -3.42 0.68
CA PRO A 101 -9.17 -2.16 0.56
C PRO A 101 -10.69 -2.23 0.70
N LEU A 102 -11.30 -3.41 0.51
CA LEU A 102 -12.75 -3.62 0.64
C LEU A 102 -13.15 -3.98 2.08
N VAL A 103 -12.46 -4.95 2.67
CA VAL A 103 -12.77 -5.49 3.99
C VAL A 103 -12.13 -4.66 5.12
N GLY A 104 -10.96 -4.09 4.87
CA GLY A 104 -10.23 -3.27 5.85
C GLY A 104 -11.06 -2.08 6.38
N PRO A 105 -11.62 -1.22 5.52
CA PRO A 105 -12.43 -0.09 5.97
C PRO A 105 -13.74 -0.49 6.67
N THR A 106 -14.38 -1.58 6.24
CA THR A 106 -15.61 -2.07 6.86
C THR A 106 -15.37 -2.64 8.26
N LEU A 107 -14.23 -3.33 8.46
CA LEU A 107 -13.79 -3.75 9.79
C LEU A 107 -13.36 -2.55 10.65
N ALA A 108 -12.63 -1.59 10.09
CA ALA A 108 -12.18 -0.40 10.81
C ALA A 108 -13.34 0.50 11.27
N ALA A 109 -14.41 0.60 10.47
CA ALA A 109 -15.59 1.39 10.80
C ALA A 109 -16.33 0.89 12.06
N GLN A 110 -16.18 -0.39 12.43
CA GLN A 110 -16.76 -0.95 13.66
C GLN A 110 -16.20 -0.31 14.93
N PHE A 111 -14.97 0.19 14.87
CA PHE A 111 -14.32 0.91 15.98
C PHE A 111 -14.64 2.42 15.97
N GLY A 112 -15.51 2.86 15.06
CA GLY A 112 -15.89 4.26 14.87
C GLY A 112 -15.31 4.84 13.58
N TYR A 113 -16.06 5.72 12.93
CA TYR A 113 -15.72 6.25 11.61
C TYR A 113 -14.46 7.13 11.60
N LEU A 114 -14.36 8.04 12.59
CA LEU A 114 -13.19 8.91 12.75
C LEU A 114 -11.91 8.14 13.13
N PRO A 115 -11.88 7.32 14.21
CA PRO A 115 -10.69 6.55 14.56
C PRO A 115 -10.29 5.53 13.49
N GLY A 116 -11.26 4.87 12.86
CA GLY A 116 -10.98 3.95 11.75
C GLY A 116 -10.33 4.65 10.56
N THR A 117 -10.83 5.83 10.18
CA THR A 117 -10.25 6.61 9.08
C THR A 117 -8.85 7.11 9.40
N LEU A 118 -8.63 7.63 10.61
CA LEU A 118 -7.30 8.07 11.05
C LEU A 118 -6.30 6.91 11.06
N TRP A 119 -6.72 5.74 11.53
CA TRP A 119 -5.88 4.55 11.53
C TRP A 119 -5.50 4.11 10.11
N ILE A 120 -6.45 4.13 9.17
CA ILE A 120 -6.17 3.81 7.77
C ILE A 120 -5.15 4.79 7.20
N LEU A 121 -5.34 6.11 7.41
CA LEU A 121 -4.46 7.13 6.87
C LEU A 121 -3.04 7.06 7.45
N ILE A 122 -2.94 6.98 8.79
CA ILE A 122 -1.67 6.96 9.49
C ILE A 122 -0.97 5.62 9.30
N GLY A 123 -1.69 4.51 9.45
CA GLY A 123 -1.17 3.15 9.32
C GLY A 123 -0.72 2.83 7.90
N ALA A 124 -1.44 3.31 6.88
CA ALA A 124 -1.01 3.15 5.49
C ALA A 124 0.31 3.88 5.22
N VAL A 125 0.49 5.10 5.74
CA VAL A 125 1.72 5.88 5.54
C VAL A 125 2.91 5.32 6.31
N LEU A 126 2.73 5.05 7.61
CA LEU A 126 3.84 4.68 8.50
C LEU A 126 4.20 3.19 8.39
N GLY A 127 3.20 2.33 8.23
CA GLY A 127 3.37 0.89 8.17
C GLY A 127 3.41 0.39 6.73
N GLY A 128 2.26 0.43 6.05
CA GLY A 128 2.06 -0.24 4.77
C GLY A 128 3.03 0.21 3.68
N ALA A 129 3.05 1.51 3.38
CA ALA A 129 3.91 2.06 2.33
C ALA A 129 5.41 1.86 2.62
N VAL A 130 5.81 1.95 3.89
CA VAL A 130 7.20 1.70 4.30
C VAL A 130 7.56 0.24 4.15
N GLN A 131 6.71 -0.66 4.64
CA GLN A 131 6.90 -2.11 4.54
C GLN A 131 7.05 -2.54 3.08
N ASP A 132 6.18 -2.07 2.18
CA ASP A 132 6.23 -2.42 0.76
C ASP A 132 7.51 -1.91 0.11
N MET A 133 7.87 -0.64 0.35
CA MET A 133 9.09 -0.06 -0.21
C MET A 133 10.35 -0.77 0.27
N VAL A 134 10.42 -1.10 1.57
CA VAL A 134 11.56 -1.79 2.19
C VAL A 134 11.66 -3.22 1.68
N THR A 135 10.55 -3.95 1.64
CA THR A 135 10.50 -5.33 1.13
C THR A 135 10.91 -5.42 -0.33
N LEU A 136 10.39 -4.54 -1.18
CA LEU A 136 10.72 -4.49 -2.60
C LEU A 136 12.19 -4.11 -2.81
N PHE A 137 12.71 -3.16 -2.04
CA PHE A 137 14.12 -2.79 -2.11
C PHE A 137 15.04 -3.95 -1.73
N PHE A 138 14.76 -4.67 -0.63
CA PHE A 138 15.57 -5.83 -0.26
C PHE A 138 15.46 -6.97 -1.28
N SER A 139 14.27 -7.24 -1.79
CA SER A 139 14.08 -8.26 -2.84
C SER A 139 14.89 -7.93 -4.09
N THR A 140 14.81 -6.69 -4.60
CA THR A 140 15.61 -6.27 -5.77
C THR A 140 17.12 -6.35 -5.50
N ARG A 141 17.59 -6.06 -4.28
CA ARG A 141 19.01 -6.22 -3.90
C ARG A 141 19.46 -7.68 -3.83
N ARG A 142 18.54 -8.62 -3.63
CA ARG A 142 18.78 -10.06 -3.61
C ARG A 142 18.34 -10.76 -4.91
N ASN A 143 18.38 -10.06 -6.05
CA ASN A 143 17.99 -10.58 -7.37
C ASN A 143 16.51 -11.00 -7.47
N GLY A 144 15.58 -10.28 -6.85
CA GLY A 144 14.15 -10.59 -6.93
C GLY A 144 13.73 -11.84 -6.15
N ARG A 145 14.54 -12.28 -5.17
CA ARG A 145 14.21 -13.42 -4.31
C ARG A 145 12.94 -13.15 -3.49
N SER A 146 12.19 -14.21 -3.23
CA SER A 146 11.01 -14.15 -2.37
C SER A 146 11.40 -13.90 -0.91
N LEU A 147 10.48 -13.35 -0.11
CA LEU A 147 10.68 -13.13 1.32
C LEU A 147 11.13 -14.41 2.06
N GLY A 148 10.52 -15.56 1.75
CA GLY A 148 10.89 -16.84 2.36
C GLY A 148 12.31 -17.29 2.00
N GLN A 149 12.74 -17.05 0.75
CA GLN A 149 14.12 -17.33 0.32
C GLN A 149 15.11 -16.38 1.00
N MET A 150 14.79 -15.09 1.10
CA MET A 150 15.63 -14.13 1.81
C MET A 150 15.75 -14.46 3.30
N ALA A 151 14.65 -14.88 3.95
CA ALA A 151 14.67 -15.35 5.33
C ALA A 151 15.54 -16.60 5.51
N ARG A 152 15.55 -17.51 4.53
CA ARG A 152 16.43 -18.68 4.52
C ARG A 152 17.90 -18.31 4.42
N ASP A 153 18.24 -17.35 3.57
CA ASP A 153 19.60 -16.92 3.36
C ASP A 153 20.19 -16.23 4.60
N GLU A 154 19.37 -15.53 5.39
CA GLU A 154 19.82 -14.72 6.53
C GLU A 154 19.70 -15.44 7.89
N ILE A 155 18.61 -16.19 8.12
CA ILE A 155 18.30 -16.85 9.41
C ILE A 155 18.69 -18.35 9.38
N GLY A 156 19.07 -18.87 8.21
CA GLY A 156 19.44 -20.26 8.00
C GLY A 156 18.26 -21.16 7.64
N VAL A 157 18.54 -22.45 7.48
CA VAL A 157 17.60 -23.43 6.90
C VAL A 157 16.31 -23.58 7.71
N ILE A 158 16.42 -23.57 9.04
CA ILE A 158 15.25 -23.74 9.94
C ILE A 158 14.33 -22.51 9.85
N GLY A 159 14.89 -21.30 9.99
CA GLY A 159 14.13 -20.05 9.90
C GLY A 159 13.51 -19.84 8.52
N GLY A 160 14.27 -20.16 7.46
CA GLY A 160 13.77 -20.10 6.08
C GLY A 160 12.63 -21.08 5.78
N THR A 161 12.74 -22.32 6.27
CA THR A 161 11.69 -23.33 6.09
C THR A 161 10.42 -22.93 6.84
N ALA A 162 10.55 -22.42 8.06
CA ALA A 162 9.43 -21.88 8.82
C ALA A 162 8.77 -20.68 8.10
N ALA A 163 9.56 -19.75 7.56
CA ALA A 163 9.06 -18.60 6.81
C ALA A 163 8.32 -19.02 5.53
N LEU A 164 8.84 -20.02 4.79
CA LEU A 164 8.18 -20.57 3.60
C LEU A 164 6.84 -21.23 3.93
N ILE A 165 6.80 -22.08 4.97
CA ILE A 165 5.57 -22.73 5.43
C ILE A 165 4.56 -21.68 5.93
N GLY A 166 5.02 -20.73 6.74
CA GLY A 166 4.17 -19.65 7.25
C GLY A 166 3.57 -18.81 6.12
N THR A 167 4.38 -18.43 5.14
CA THR A 167 3.89 -17.69 3.96
C THR A 167 2.86 -18.50 3.18
N PHE A 168 3.10 -19.80 2.99
CA PHE A 168 2.16 -20.69 2.30
C PHE A 168 0.82 -20.80 3.05
N LEU A 169 0.85 -20.98 4.38
CA LEU A 169 -0.36 -21.02 5.20
C LEU A 169 -1.14 -19.70 5.15
N ILE A 170 -0.44 -18.56 5.23
CA ILE A 170 -1.07 -17.24 5.11
C ILE A 170 -1.73 -17.09 3.73
N MET A 171 -1.08 -17.53 2.65
CA MET A 171 -1.69 -17.51 1.31
C MET A 171 -2.98 -18.32 1.23
N ILE A 172 -3.01 -19.52 1.83
CA ILE A 172 -4.24 -20.34 1.89
C ILE A 172 -5.35 -19.59 2.63
N ILE A 173 -5.05 -19.01 3.79
CA ILE A 173 -6.02 -18.26 4.59
C ILE A 173 -6.56 -17.05 3.79
N LEU A 174 -5.68 -16.29 3.13
CA LEU A 174 -6.09 -15.13 2.33
C LEU A 174 -6.99 -15.53 1.16
N ILE A 175 -6.68 -16.61 0.45
CA ILE A 175 -7.51 -17.11 -0.65
C ILE A 175 -8.87 -17.58 -0.10
N ALA A 176 -8.89 -18.28 1.03
CA ALA A 176 -10.14 -18.72 1.67
C ALA A 176 -11.03 -17.54 2.10
N VAL A 177 -10.44 -16.51 2.72
CA VAL A 177 -11.15 -15.28 3.11
C VAL A 177 -11.66 -14.53 1.88
N LEU A 178 -10.86 -14.42 0.82
CA LEU A 178 -11.29 -13.81 -0.44
C LEU A 178 -12.50 -14.56 -1.04
N GLY A 179 -12.45 -15.89 -1.06
CA GLY A 179 -13.57 -16.73 -1.51
C GLY A 179 -14.84 -16.46 -0.70
N LEU A 180 -14.71 -16.37 0.63
CA LEU A 180 -15.83 -16.02 1.53
C LEU A 180 -16.43 -14.64 1.22
N VAL A 181 -15.60 -13.63 0.96
CA VAL A 181 -16.05 -12.28 0.61
C VAL A 181 -16.81 -12.28 -0.72
N VAL A 182 -16.27 -12.97 -1.73
CA VAL A 182 -16.91 -13.08 -3.05
C VAL A 182 -18.26 -13.79 -2.95
N VAL A 183 -18.34 -14.92 -2.23
CA VAL A 183 -19.60 -15.66 -2.03
C VAL A 183 -20.63 -14.80 -1.31
N ASN A 184 -20.23 -14.08 -0.26
CA ASN A 184 -21.14 -13.18 0.46
C ASN A 184 -21.63 -12.02 -0.40
N ALA A 185 -20.77 -11.45 -1.25
CA ALA A 185 -21.15 -10.41 -2.19
C ALA A 185 -22.17 -10.92 -3.25
N MET A 186 -22.09 -12.21 -3.61
CA MET A 186 -22.92 -12.82 -4.65
C MET A 186 -24.21 -13.47 -4.13
N LYS A 187 -24.33 -13.72 -2.82
CA LYS A 187 -25.44 -14.48 -2.20
C LYS A 187 -26.84 -13.99 -2.60
N HIS A 188 -26.99 -12.69 -2.88
CA HIS A 188 -28.25 -12.06 -3.23
C HIS A 188 -28.43 -11.79 -4.74
N SER A 189 -27.47 -12.18 -5.59
CA SER A 189 -27.51 -11.99 -7.04
C SER A 189 -27.56 -13.33 -7.78
N PRO A 190 -28.75 -13.77 -8.23
CA PRO A 190 -28.91 -14.99 -9.03
C PRO A 190 -28.06 -14.98 -10.30
N TRP A 191 -27.89 -13.79 -10.91
CA TRP A 191 -27.07 -13.58 -12.10
C TRP A 191 -25.58 -13.82 -11.85
N ALA A 192 -25.07 -13.40 -10.69
CA ALA A 192 -23.68 -13.64 -10.34
C ALA A 192 -23.42 -15.15 -10.19
N THR A 193 -24.32 -15.87 -9.52
CA THR A 193 -24.22 -17.33 -9.34
C THR A 193 -24.26 -18.07 -10.67
N SER A 194 -25.14 -17.69 -11.61
CA SER A 194 -25.21 -18.33 -12.94
C SER A 194 -23.95 -18.08 -13.77
N THR A 195 -23.36 -16.89 -13.68
CA THR A 195 -22.15 -16.54 -14.44
C THR A 195 -20.94 -17.33 -13.94
N VAL A 196 -20.79 -17.48 -12.62
CA VAL A 196 -19.71 -18.30 -12.05
C VAL A 196 -19.90 -19.78 -12.36
N ALA A 197 -21.13 -20.29 -12.26
CA ALA A 197 -21.44 -21.67 -12.63
C ALA A 197 -21.09 -21.98 -14.09
N ALA A 198 -21.30 -21.02 -15.00
CA ALA A 198 -20.94 -21.17 -16.42
C ALA A 198 -19.42 -21.11 -16.70
N THR A 199 -18.61 -20.60 -15.76
CA THR A 199 -17.13 -20.55 -15.89
C THR A 199 -16.40 -21.70 -15.20
N ILE A 200 -17.10 -22.56 -14.44
CA ILE A 200 -16.52 -23.79 -13.90
C ILE A 200 -16.39 -24.78 -15.08
N PRO A 201 -15.16 -25.20 -15.44
CA PRO A 201 -14.95 -26.14 -16.54
C PRO A 201 -15.48 -27.54 -16.24
#